data_AF-A0A0J8RGT5-F1
#
_entry.id   AF-A0A0J8RGT5-F1
#
_cell.length_a   1.000
_cell.length_b   1.000
_cell.length_c   1.000
_cell.angle_alpha   90.00
_cell.angle_beta   90.00
_cell.angle_gamma   90.00
#
_symmetry.space_group_name_H-M   'P 1'
#
loop_
_entity.id
_entity.type
_entity.pdbx_description
1 polymer ?
#
loop_
_entity_poly.entity_id
_entity_poly.type
_entity_poly.pdbx_seq_one_letter_code
_entity_poly.pdbx_strand_id
1 'polypeptide(L)'
;MGFYIHVFYLPIYFQAVKGSSPEKSGLDVVPYQASNAGTSLIVGLLVGMVGWYVPFVWFGALAFAIGSSLLYTVGPNSYTATLIVYQFITGVVSNRDDISSAGEYFVLSLLSPV
;
A
#
# COMPACT_ATOMS: atom_id res chain seq x y z
N MET A 1 2.99 6.71 -6.43
CA MET A 1 2.51 6.17 -7.73
C MET A 1 2.40 4.65 -7.80
N GLY A 2 3.24 3.86 -7.10
CA GLY A 2 3.21 2.40 -7.20
C GLY A 2 1.95 1.74 -6.61
N PHE A 3 1.34 2.35 -5.59
CA PHE A 3 0.10 1.86 -4.99
C PHE A 3 -1.04 1.70 -6.00
N TYR A 4 -1.27 2.72 -6.85
CA TYR A 4 -2.34 2.68 -7.85
C TYR A 4 -2.17 1.55 -8.87
N ILE A 5 -0.92 1.24 -9.22
CA ILE A 5 -0.62 0.10 -10.10
C ILE A 5 -1.15 -1.18 -9.47
N HIS A 6 -0.87 -1.43 -8.19
CA HIS A 6 -1.38 -2.61 -7.50
C HIS A 6 -2.91 -2.66 -7.45
N VAL A 7 -3.57 -1.53 -7.17
CA VAL A 7 -5.05 -1.45 -7.10
C VAL A 7 -5.71 -1.85 -8.42
N PHE A 8 -5.11 -1.49 -9.56
CA PHE A 8 -5.66 -1.87 -10.88
C PHE A 8 -5.20 -3.26 -11.33
N TYR A 9 -3.94 -3.63 -11.10
CA TYR A 9 -3.38 -4.87 -11.63
C TYR A 9 -3.72 -6.11 -10.81
N LEU A 10 -3.87 -6.04 -9.48
CA LEU A 10 -4.20 -7.23 -8.69
C LEU A 10 -5.56 -7.83 -9.04
N PRO A 11 -6.66 -7.05 -9.16
CA PRO A 11 -7.94 -7.59 -9.58
C PRO A 11 -7.87 -8.22 -10.98
N ILE A 12 -7.16 -7.57 -11.90
CA ILE A 12 -6.94 -8.07 -13.27
C ILE A 12 -6.15 -9.38 -13.23
N TYR A 13 -5.11 -9.49 -12.40
CA TYR A 13 -4.35 -10.72 -12.22
C TYR A 13 -5.23 -11.86 -11.71
N PHE A 14 -6.10 -11.61 -10.72
CA PHE A 14 -7.03 -12.62 -10.23
C PHE A 14 -8.05 -13.05 -11.29
N GLN A 15 -8.56 -12.12 -12.10
CA GLN A 15 -9.50 -12.47 -13.17
C GLN A 15 -8.80 -13.21 -14.32
N ALA A 16 -7.68 -12.68 -14.82
CA ALA A 16 -7.03 -13.18 -16.03
C ALA A 16 -6.17 -14.44 -15.80
N VAL A 17 -5.49 -14.54 -14.64
CA VAL A 17 -4.54 -15.63 -14.36
C VAL A 17 -5.15 -16.70 -13.46
N LYS A 18 -5.94 -16.30 -12.46
CA LYS A 18 -6.56 -17.24 -11.50
C LYS A 18 -7.98 -17.66 -11.91
N GLY A 19 -8.57 -17.01 -12.91
CA GLY A 19 -9.94 -17.29 -13.35
C GLY A 19 -11.01 -16.93 -12.32
N SER A 20 -10.71 -16.02 -11.38
CA SER A 20 -11.68 -15.56 -10.38
C SER A 20 -12.79 -14.76 -11.05
N SER A 21 -14.03 -14.90 -10.56
CA SER A 21 -15.11 -14.01 -10.98
C SER A 21 -14.79 -12.54 -10.63
N PRO A 22 -15.39 -11.55 -11.31
CA PRO A 22 -15.17 -10.13 -11.01
C PRO A 22 -15.43 -9.81 -9.54
N GLU A 23 -16.53 -10.35 -8.99
CA GLU A 23 -16.92 -10.21 -7.58
C GLU A 23 -15.85 -10.79 -6.64
N LYS A 24 -15.39 -12.02 -6.92
CA LYS A 24 -14.40 -12.70 -6.09
C LYS A 24 -13.04 -12.00 -6.14
N SER A 25 -12.62 -11.53 -7.32
CA SER A 25 -11.37 -10.79 -7.49
C SER A 25 -11.35 -9.47 -6.71
N GLY A 26 -12.51 -8.79 -6.60
CA GLY A 26 -12.66 -7.59 -5.78
C GLY A 26 -12.54 -7.88 -4.29
N LEU A 27 -13.06 -9.02 -3.83
CA LEU A 27 -12.88 -9.45 -2.44
C LEU A 27 -11.44 -9.88 -2.14
N ASP A 28 -10.76 -10.50 -3.09
CA ASP A 28 -9.40 -11.02 -2.91
C ASP A 28 -8.34 -9.90 -2.75
N VAL A 29 -8.65 -8.65 -3.15
CA VAL A 29 -7.80 -7.46 -2.94
C VAL A 29 -8.09 -6.69 -1.65
N VAL A 30 -9.14 -7.04 -0.91
CA VAL A 30 -9.48 -6.41 0.38
C VAL A 30 -8.33 -6.47 1.39
N PRO A 31 -7.56 -7.57 1.54
CA PRO A 31 -6.44 -7.62 2.47
C PRO A 31 -5.37 -6.55 2.20
N TYR A 32 -5.09 -6.27 0.93
CA TYR A 32 -4.15 -5.22 0.53
C TYR A 32 -4.69 -3.83 0.90
N GLN A 33 -5.95 -3.53 0.57
CA GLN A 33 -6.56 -2.22 0.84
C GLN A 33 -6.76 -1.96 2.34
N ALA A 34 -7.20 -2.98 3.09
CA ALA A 34 -7.45 -2.87 4.52
C ALA A 34 -6.14 -2.64 5.30
N SER A 35 -5.08 -3.38 4.96
CA SER A 35 -3.76 -3.21 5.59
C SER A 35 -3.14 -1.85 5.26
N ASN A 36 -3.28 -1.38 4.02
CA ASN A 36 -2.87 -0.04 3.63
C ASN A 36 -3.61 1.03 4.44
N ALA A 37 -4.95 1.02 4.43
CA ALA A 37 -5.76 1.99 5.18
C ALA A 37 -5.42 2.00 6.68
N GLY A 38 -5.31 0.83 7.31
CA GLY A 38 -4.95 0.73 8.72
C GLY A 38 -3.56 1.29 9.03
N THR A 39 -2.59 1.04 8.15
CA THR A 39 -1.24 1.55 8.35
C THR A 39 -1.12 3.05 8.05
N SER A 40 -1.87 3.57 7.07
CA SER A 40 -1.97 5.01 6.80
C SER A 40 -2.40 5.79 8.04
N LEU A 41 -3.40 5.28 8.77
CA LEU A 41 -3.84 5.86 10.05
C LEU A 41 -2.72 5.84 11.10
N ILE A 42 -2.05 4.71 11.29
CA ILE A 42 -0.97 4.57 12.28
C ILE A 42 0.18 5.52 11.95
N VAL A 43 0.63 5.55 10.70
CA VAL A 43 1.75 6.41 10.32
C VAL A 43 1.36 7.89 10.37
N GLY A 44 0.14 8.25 9.97
CA GLY A 44 -0.38 9.61 10.13
C GLY A 44 -0.34 10.09 11.58
N LEU A 45 -0.73 9.24 12.53
CA LEU A 45 -0.63 9.53 13.96
C LEU A 45 0.83 9.68 14.41
N LEU A 46 1.71 8.75 14.03
CA LEU A 46 3.13 8.80 14.38
C LEU A 46 3.82 10.06 13.85
N VAL A 47 3.56 10.42 12.59
CA VAL A 47 4.09 11.64 11.98
C VAL A 47 3.55 12.88 12.69
N GLY A 48 2.27 12.91 13.05
CA GLY A 48 1.68 13.99 13.83
C GLY A 48 2.29 14.16 15.21
N MET A 49 2.70 13.06 15.85
CA MET A 49 3.37 13.08 17.16
C MET A 49 4.85 13.49 17.07
N VAL A 50 5.57 13.01 16.06
CA VAL A 50 7.02 13.22 15.91
C VAL A 50 7.35 14.54 15.20
N GLY A 51 6.47 15.02 14.33
CA GLY A 51 6.66 16.24 13.53
C GLY A 51 7.66 16.09 12.37
N TRP A 52 8.32 14.95 12.21
CA TRP A 52 9.31 14.69 11.17
C TRP A 52 8.92 13.52 10.26
N TYR A 53 8.32 13.82 9.10
CA TYR A 53 7.78 12.80 8.18
C TYR A 53 8.82 12.16 7.25
N VAL A 54 9.93 12.86 6.95
CA VAL A 54 10.92 12.44 5.94
C VAL A 54 11.49 11.03 6.19
N PRO A 55 11.89 10.63 7.41
CA PRO A 55 12.38 9.28 7.66
C PRO A 55 11.35 8.19 7.36
N PHE A 56 10.07 8.45 7.64
CA PHE A 56 8.97 7.53 7.36
C PHE A 56 8.75 7.34 5.86
N VAL A 57 8.97 8.38 5.05
CA VAL A 57 8.90 8.28 3.58
C VAL A 57 9.98 7.36 3.03
N TRP A 58 11.24 7.52 3.48
CA TRP A 58 12.35 6.66 3.04
C TRP A 58 12.14 5.19 3.44
N PHE A 59 11.72 4.97 4.69
CA PHE A 59 11.42 3.62 5.17
C PHE A 59 10.25 2.99 4.39
N GLY A 60 9.19 3.76 4.16
CA GLY A 60 8.06 3.34 3.34
C GLY A 60 8.47 3.00 1.91
N ALA A 61 9.38 3.75 1.29
CA ALA A 61 9.88 3.46 -0.05
C ALA A 61 10.66 2.14 -0.13
N LEU A 62 11.58 1.90 0.82
CA LEU A 62 12.33 0.65 0.89
C LEU A 62 11.41 -0.55 1.14
N ALA A 63 10.49 -0.39 2.11
CA ALA A 63 9.56 -1.44 2.48
C ALA A 63 8.58 -1.74 1.33
N PHE A 64 8.11 -0.73 0.61
CA PHE A 64 7.27 -0.89 -0.59
C PHE A 64 7.97 -1.68 -1.70
N ALA A 65 9.26 -1.44 -1.92
CA ALA A 65 10.04 -2.20 -2.90
C ALA A 65 10.10 -3.69 -2.51
N ILE A 66 10.33 -3.99 -1.23
CA ILE A 66 10.34 -5.36 -0.70
C ILE A 66 8.95 -6.01 -0.86
N GLY A 67 7.87 -5.33 -0.47
CA GLY A 67 6.49 -5.82 -0.66
C GLY A 67 6.17 -6.11 -2.14
N SER A 68 6.54 -5.20 -3.03
CA SER A 68 6.35 -5.37 -4.47
C SER A 68 7.10 -6.59 -5.01
N SER A 69 8.32 -6.85 -4.51
CA SER A 69 9.08 -8.05 -4.87
C SER A 69 8.44 -9.35 -4.38
N LEU A 70 7.81 -9.34 -3.20
CA LEU A 70 7.04 -10.49 -2.70
C LEU A 70 5.85 -10.79 -3.61
N LEU A 71 5.09 -9.77 -4.02
CA LEU A 71 3.98 -9.94 -4.96
C LEU A 71 4.45 -10.46 -6.33
N TYR A 72 5.65 -10.08 -6.78
CA TYR A 72 6.23 -10.61 -8.02
C TYR A 72 6.48 -12.13 -7.98
N THR A 73 6.73 -12.71 -6.80
CA THR A 73 6.93 -14.17 -6.67
C THR A 73 5.65 -15.00 -6.75
N VAL A 74 4.48 -14.34 -6.79
CA VAL A 74 3.19 -15.03 -6.91
C VAL A 74 3.02 -15.56 -8.33
N GLY A 75 2.84 -16.87 -8.43
CA GLY A 75 2.55 -17.57 -9.68
C GLY A 75 1.10 -18.07 -9.77
N PRO A 76 0.71 -18.65 -10.92
CA PRO A 76 -0.62 -19.22 -11.13
C PRO A 76 -0.93 -20.35 -10.13
N ASN A 77 0.08 -21.12 -9.72
CA ASN A 77 -0.04 -22.24 -8.79
C ASN A 77 0.09 -21.85 -7.30
N SER A 78 0.29 -20.57 -6.97
CA SER A 78 0.46 -20.14 -5.57
C SER A 78 -0.83 -20.31 -4.76
N TYR A 79 -0.74 -20.80 -3.52
CA TYR A 79 -1.89 -20.93 -2.63
C TYR A 79 -2.54 -19.57 -2.31
N THR A 80 -3.87 -19.55 -2.18
CA THR A 80 -4.64 -18.34 -1.83
C THR A 80 -4.19 -17.74 -0.50
N ALA A 81 -3.79 -18.56 0.48
CA ALA A 81 -3.27 -18.07 1.76
C ALA A 81 -1.97 -17.26 1.59
N THR A 82 -1.03 -17.73 0.77
CA THR A 82 0.22 -17.01 0.46
C THR A 82 -0.06 -15.66 -0.18
N LEU A 83 -1.01 -15.64 -1.11
CA LEU A 83 -1.49 -14.42 -1.75
C LEU A 83 -2.03 -13.39 -0.76
N ILE A 84 -2.85 -13.82 0.20
CA ILE A 84 -3.43 -12.93 1.22
C ILE A 84 -2.31 -12.37 2.11
N VAL A 85 -1.36 -13.21 2.54
CA VAL A 85 -0.25 -12.77 3.40
C VAL A 85 0.66 -11.79 2.68
N TYR A 86 1.02 -12.06 1.42
CA TYR A 86 1.89 -11.16 0.65
C TYR A 86 1.20 -9.83 0.35
N GLN A 87 -0.10 -9.86 0.05
CA GLN A 87 -0.92 -8.65 -0.09
C GLN A 87 -0.97 -7.84 1.20
N PHE A 88 -1.18 -8.49 2.34
CA PHE A 88 -1.22 -7.83 3.64
C PHE A 88 0.12 -7.14 3.95
N ILE A 89 1.23 -7.86 3.80
CA ILE A 89 2.58 -7.30 4.02
C ILE A 89 2.82 -6.11 3.08
N THR A 90 2.45 -6.24 1.81
CA THR A 90 2.67 -5.18 0.80
C THR A 90 1.78 -3.97 1.04
N GLY A 91 0.56 -4.16 1.54
CA GLY A 91 -0.33 -3.05 1.90
C GLY A 91 0.17 -2.26 3.11
N VAL A 92 0.69 -2.92 4.15
CA VAL A 92 1.30 -2.24 5.31
C VAL A 92 2.38 -1.24 4.89
N VAL A 93 3.19 -1.60 3.90
CA VAL A 93 4.36 -0.81 3.50
C VAL A 93 4.07 0.24 2.40
N SER A 94 2.86 0.27 1.83
CA SER A 94 2.51 1.08 0.66
C SER A 94 2.23 2.56 0.93
N ASN A 95 2.15 2.97 2.19
CA ASN A 95 1.70 4.30 2.63
C ASN A 95 2.65 5.47 2.32
N ARG A 96 3.76 5.24 1.61
CA ARG A 96 4.78 6.27 1.33
C ARG A 96 4.21 7.51 0.64
N ASP A 97 3.25 7.33 -0.27
CA ASP A 97 2.67 8.41 -1.07
C ASP A 97 1.71 9.26 -0.20
N ASP A 98 1.01 8.64 0.76
CA ASP A 98 0.15 9.33 1.72
C ASP A 98 0.98 10.20 2.67
N ILE A 99 2.10 9.66 3.16
CA ILE A 99 3.00 10.34 4.10
C ILE A 99 3.66 11.55 3.43
N SER A 100 4.14 11.40 2.18
CA SER A 100 4.76 12.51 1.46
C SER A 100 3.76 13.64 1.23
N SER A 101 2.54 13.30 0.84
CA SER A 101 1.47 14.28 0.61
C SER A 101 1.11 15.02 1.89
N ALA A 102 0.92 14.30 3.00
CA ALA A 102 0.62 14.90 4.31
C ALA A 102 1.74 15.85 4.79
N GLY A 103 3.01 15.46 4.59
CA GLY A 103 4.16 16.31 4.91
C GLY A 103 4.22 17.58 4.08
N GLU A 104 3.96 17.50 2.77
CA GLU A 104 3.88 18.66 1.89
C GLU A 104 2.76 19.61 2.32
N TYR A 105 1.55 19.12 2.60
CA TYR A 105 0.44 19.96 3.07
C TYR A 105 0.75 20.64 4.40
N PHE A 106 1.41 19.94 5.32
CA PHE A 106 1.85 20.53 6.58
C PHE A 106 2.85 21.67 6.35
N VAL A 107 3.87 21.47 5.51
CA VAL A 107 4.84 22.52 5.14
C VAL A 107 4.14 23.70 4.47
N LEU A 108 3.21 23.45 3.54
CA LEU A 108 2.44 24.50 2.89
C LEU A 108 1.58 25.28 3.89
N SER A 109 0.98 24.63 4.88
CA SER A 109 0.21 25.29 5.95
C SER A 109 1.05 26.20 6.84
N LEU A 110 2.35 25.93 6.96
CA LEU A 110 3.31 26.79 7.67
C LEU A 110 3.79 27.96 6.79
N LEU A 111 3.79 27.78 5.46
CA LEU A 111 4.27 28.75 4.49
C LEU A 111 3.17 29.68 3.96
N SER A 112 1.89 29.31 4.05
CA SER A 112 0.77 30.21 3.79
C SER A 112 0.33 30.89 5.10
N PRO A 113 0.71 32.15 5.36
CA PRO A 113 -0.02 32.96 6.32
C PRO A 113 -1.38 33.29 5.70
N VAL A 114 -2.37 32.42 5.96
CA VAL A 114 -3.76 32.47 5.46
C VAL A 114 -3.93 31.97 4.02
#